data_AF-A0A7J3E309-F1
#
_entry.id   AF-A0A7J3E309-F1
#
_cell.length_a   1.000
_cell.length_b   1.000
_cell.length_c   1.000
_cell.angle_alpha   90.00
_cell.angle_beta   90.00
_cell.angle_gamma   90.00
#
_symmetry.space_group_name_H-M   'P 1'
#
loop_
_entity.id
_entity.type
_entity.pdbx_description
1 polymer ?
#
loop_
_entity_poly.entity_id
_entity_poly.type
_entity_poly.pdbx_seq_one_letter_code
_entity_poly.pdbx_strand_id
1 'polypeptide(L)'
;MTNYFEIVANLLGKFGFYQYFFPFAIIAAVVFGLLKKSKILGESTVVNGLVALCVSFIAVFGFSLSTTLNLASYWSAFFMQISVFLIVFFVGLLLASLFYPNINEWLPKVFTTRSMLLIMVVIAIVVFISSGLVGALTLELTGPSKPGKPTTPRDITILVVGIFLFVVFIIIAGSIPRMTK
;
A
#
# COMPACT_ATOMS: atom_id res chain seq x y z
N MET A 1 -0.36 8.99 -34.40
CA MET A 1 1.06 8.74 -34.08
C MET A 1 1.09 7.62 -33.06
N THR A 2 1.87 6.57 -33.32
CA THR A 2 1.93 5.42 -32.42
C THR A 2 2.70 5.79 -31.16
N ASN A 3 2.05 5.77 -30.00
CA ASN A 3 2.71 6.05 -28.73
C ASN A 3 3.45 4.80 -28.25
N TYR A 4 4.78 4.81 -28.36
CA TYR A 4 5.62 3.66 -27.96
C TYR A 4 5.48 3.31 -26.47
N PHE A 5 5.19 4.28 -25.60
CA PHE A 5 4.96 4.02 -24.18
C PHE A 5 3.68 3.22 -23.93
N GLU A 6 2.63 3.49 -24.69
CA GLU A 6 1.36 2.77 -24.59
C GLU A 6 1.52 1.30 -25.03
N ILE A 7 2.34 1.05 -26.06
CA ILE A 7 2.64 -0.31 -26.51
C ILE A 7 3.39 -1.08 -25.41
N VAL A 8 4.43 -0.48 -24.85
CA VAL A 8 5.22 -1.11 -23.77
C VAL A 8 4.36 -1.37 -22.54
N ALA A 9 3.56 -0.39 -22.12
CA ALA A 9 2.66 -0.54 -20.97
C ALA A 9 1.63 -1.65 -21.20
N ASN A 10 1.06 -1.74 -22.40
CA ASN A 10 0.13 -2.81 -22.75
C ASN A 10 0.79 -4.19 -22.77
N LEU A 11 2.03 -4.29 -23.26
CA LEU A 11 2.78 -5.54 -23.23
C LEU A 11 3.09 -5.96 -21.79
N LEU A 12 3.59 -5.05 -20.96
CA LEU A 12 3.84 -5.30 -19.53
C LEU A 12 2.55 -5.73 -18.81
N GLY A 13 1.42 -5.06 -19.10
CA GLY A 13 0.11 -5.42 -18.58
C GLY A 13 -0.31 -6.83 -18.99
N LYS A 14 -0.14 -7.20 -20.26
CA LYS A 14 -0.46 -8.55 -20.77
C LYS A 14 0.36 -9.66 -20.13
N PHE A 15 1.63 -9.38 -19.81
CA PHE A 15 2.47 -10.32 -19.05
C PHE A 15 2.16 -10.35 -17.54
N GLY A 16 1.15 -9.62 -17.09
CA GLY A 16 0.73 -9.62 -15.69
C GLY A 16 1.71 -8.87 -14.78
N PHE A 17 2.56 -8.00 -15.31
CA PHE A 17 3.54 -7.25 -14.52
C PHE A 17 2.87 -6.48 -13.37
N TYR A 18 1.79 -5.75 -13.65
CA TYR A 18 1.05 -4.98 -12.66
C TYR A 18 0.18 -5.83 -11.73
N GLN A 19 -0.17 -7.04 -12.15
CA GLN A 19 -1.02 -7.95 -11.37
C GLN A 19 -0.22 -8.80 -10.39
N TYR A 20 0.99 -9.23 -10.79
CA TYR A 20 1.78 -10.22 -10.05
C TYR A 20 3.12 -9.65 -9.61
N PHE A 21 3.97 -9.25 -10.56
CA PHE A 21 5.34 -8.88 -10.27
C PHE A 21 5.44 -7.64 -9.38
N PHE A 22 4.65 -6.62 -9.70
CA PHE A 22 4.72 -5.34 -9.03
C PHE A 22 4.24 -5.43 -7.55
N PRO A 23 3.07 -6.04 -7.25
CA PRO A 23 2.68 -6.30 -5.86
C PRO A 23 3.69 -7.17 -5.11
N PHE A 24 4.28 -8.17 -5.79
CA PHE A 24 5.29 -9.04 -5.21
C PHE A 24 6.52 -8.25 -4.75
N ALA A 25 7.05 -7.39 -5.61
CA ALA A 25 8.20 -6.56 -5.30
C ALA A 25 7.94 -5.61 -4.12
N ILE A 26 6.76 -4.99 -4.07
CA ILE A 26 6.38 -4.10 -2.97
C ILE A 26 6.27 -4.86 -1.65
N ILE A 27 5.54 -5.98 -1.64
CA ILE A 27 5.36 -6.78 -0.41
C ILE A 27 6.71 -7.30 0.07
N ALA A 28 7.57 -7.78 -0.84
CA ALA A 28 8.92 -8.22 -0.50
C ALA A 28 9.73 -7.10 0.15
N ALA A 29 9.73 -5.90 -0.42
CA ALA A 29 10.46 -4.75 0.11
C ALA A 29 9.94 -4.31 1.48
N VAL A 30 8.62 -4.25 1.65
CA VAL A 30 7.98 -3.87 2.93
C VAL A 30 8.27 -4.91 4.01
N VAL A 31 8.05 -6.19 3.73
CA VAL A 31 8.32 -7.27 4.69
C VAL A 31 9.80 -7.32 5.07
N PHE A 32 10.70 -7.18 4.08
CA PHE A 32 12.13 -7.11 4.35
C PHE A 32 12.51 -5.92 5.25
N GLY A 33 11.98 -4.73 4.96
CA GLY A 33 12.20 -3.55 5.78
C GLY A 33 11.67 -3.71 7.21
N LEU A 34 10.49 -4.33 7.35
CA LEU A 34 9.89 -4.64 8.65
C LEU A 34 10.74 -5.65 9.45
N LEU A 35 11.17 -6.75 8.82
CA LEU A 35 12.02 -7.76 9.45
C LEU A 35 13.38 -7.19 9.89
N LYS A 36 13.99 -6.35 9.06
CA LYS A 36 15.24 -5.68 9.38
C LYS A 36 15.09 -4.71 10.56
N LYS A 37 13.96 -4.00 10.65
CA LYS A 37 13.69 -3.07 11.74
C LYS A 37 13.34 -3.79 13.04
N SER A 38 12.58 -4.88 12.97
CA SER A 38 12.10 -5.61 14.15
C SER A 38 13.15 -6.54 14.76
N LYS A 39 14.20 -6.91 14.00
CA LYS A 39 15.25 -7.85 14.40
C LYS A 39 14.72 -9.21 14.91
N ILE A 40 13.50 -9.60 14.51
CA ILE A 40 12.83 -10.82 15.00
C ILE A 40 13.61 -12.09 14.62
N LEU A 41 14.26 -12.10 13.45
CA LEU A 41 15.02 -13.24 12.93
C LEU A 41 16.54 -13.04 13.06
N GLY A 42 16.97 -12.08 13.89
CA GLY A 42 18.36 -11.68 14.05
C GLY A 42 18.87 -10.70 12.99
N GLU A 43 20.19 -10.51 12.94
CA GLU A 43 20.85 -9.49 12.10
C GLU A 43 21.25 -10.00 10.70
N SER A 44 21.00 -11.28 10.41
CA SER A 44 21.34 -11.86 9.12
C SER A 44 20.46 -11.28 8.00
N THR A 45 21.07 -10.44 7.17
CA THR A 45 20.39 -9.78 6.05
C THR A 45 19.89 -10.80 5.02
N VAL A 46 20.63 -11.89 4.82
CA VAL A 46 20.29 -12.95 3.87
C VAL A 46 19.01 -13.68 4.32
N VAL A 47 18.90 -14.02 5.61
CA VAL A 47 17.72 -14.72 6.16
C VAL A 47 16.48 -13.82 6.06
N ASN A 48 16.60 -12.55 6.44
CA ASN A 48 15.50 -11.59 6.32
C ASN A 48 15.04 -11.41 4.87
N GLY A 49 15.97 -11.38 3.92
CA GLY A 49 15.66 -11.31 2.49
C GLY A 49 14.93 -12.54 1.98
N LEU A 50 15.41 -13.73 2.33
CA LEU A 50 14.81 -15.00 1.91
C LEU A 50 13.38 -15.15 2.45
N VAL A 51 13.18 -14.83 3.73
CA VAL A 51 11.85 -14.91 4.36
C VAL A 51 10.90 -13.89 3.73
N ALA A 52 11.34 -12.65 3.49
CA ALA A 52 10.52 -11.65 2.81
C ALA A 52 10.12 -12.08 1.39
N LEU A 53 11.03 -12.75 0.67
CA LEU A 53 10.77 -13.29 -0.66
C LEU A 53 9.73 -14.43 -0.58
N CYS A 54 9.87 -15.38 0.36
CA CYS A 54 8.89 -16.44 0.55
C CYS A 54 7.50 -15.89 0.91
N VAL A 55 7.44 -14.94 1.85
CA VAL A 55 6.17 -14.31 2.29
C VAL A 55 5.50 -13.57 1.14
N SER A 56 6.25 -12.78 0.38
CA SER A 56 5.70 -12.04 -0.77
C SER A 56 5.23 -12.97 -1.88
N PHE A 57 5.93 -14.08 -2.13
CA PHE A 57 5.52 -15.08 -3.10
C PHE A 57 4.19 -15.73 -2.70
N ILE A 58 4.06 -16.15 -1.44
CA ILE A 58 2.82 -16.72 -0.90
C ILE A 58 1.69 -15.68 -0.94
N ALA A 59 1.96 -14.44 -0.54
CA ALA A 59 0.95 -13.39 -0.49
C ALA A 59 0.37 -13.06 -1.87
N VAL A 60 1.21 -13.01 -2.93
CA VAL A 60 0.74 -12.65 -4.27
C VAL A 60 0.20 -13.84 -5.03
N PHE A 61 0.98 -14.92 -5.12
CA PHE A 61 0.60 -16.07 -5.92
C PHE A 61 -0.43 -16.94 -5.19
N GLY A 62 -0.30 -17.12 -3.87
CA GLY A 62 -1.29 -17.86 -3.08
C GLY A 62 -2.65 -17.17 -3.04
N PHE A 63 -2.69 -15.84 -2.99
CA PHE A 63 -3.95 -15.09 -3.03
C PHE A 63 -4.55 -15.03 -4.43
N SER A 64 -3.74 -14.79 -5.48
CA SER A 64 -4.28 -14.69 -6.84
C SER A 64 -4.74 -16.04 -7.41
N LEU A 65 -4.24 -17.17 -6.91
CA LEU A 65 -4.74 -18.49 -7.31
C LEU A 65 -6.06 -18.85 -6.62
N SER A 66 -6.33 -18.26 -5.45
CA SER A 66 -7.54 -18.56 -4.66
C SER A 66 -8.67 -17.55 -4.89
N THR A 67 -8.37 -16.34 -5.38
CA THR A 67 -9.35 -15.29 -5.69
C THR A 67 -9.49 -15.05 -7.18
N THR A 68 -10.71 -14.78 -7.65
CA THR A 68 -10.93 -14.29 -9.04
C THR A 68 -10.73 -12.77 -9.16
N LEU A 69 -10.08 -12.15 -8.19
CA LEU A 69 -9.92 -10.69 -8.10
C LEU A 69 -8.81 -10.20 -9.02
N ASN A 70 -9.10 -9.13 -9.75
CA ASN A 70 -8.10 -8.43 -10.52
C ASN A 70 -7.42 -7.36 -9.64
N LEU A 71 -6.31 -7.71 -8.98
CA LEU A 71 -5.54 -6.75 -8.18
C LEU A 71 -5.05 -5.55 -9.00
N ALA A 72 -4.81 -5.73 -10.31
CA ALA A 72 -4.28 -4.66 -11.15
C ALA A 72 -5.24 -3.47 -11.25
N SER A 73 -6.56 -3.68 -11.24
CA SER A 73 -7.52 -2.56 -11.27
C SER A 73 -7.47 -1.73 -9.99
N TYR A 74 -7.31 -2.37 -8.83
CA TYR A 74 -7.21 -1.68 -7.54
C TYR A 74 -5.87 -0.94 -7.39
N TRP A 75 -4.76 -1.56 -7.82
CA TRP A 75 -3.46 -0.90 -7.84
C TRP A 75 -3.45 0.31 -8.78
N SER A 76 -4.02 0.17 -9.98
CA SER A 76 -4.13 1.28 -10.92
C SER A 76 -4.91 2.45 -10.33
N ALA A 77 -6.04 2.19 -9.66
CA ALA A 77 -6.82 3.24 -9.00
C ALA A 77 -6.04 3.91 -7.87
N PHE A 78 -5.34 3.12 -7.05
CA PHE A 78 -4.50 3.62 -5.96
C PHE A 78 -3.35 4.51 -6.45
N PHE A 79 -2.59 4.07 -7.47
CA PHE A 79 -1.52 4.87 -8.05
C PHE A 79 -2.03 6.14 -8.72
N MET A 80 -3.16 6.06 -9.42
CA MET A 80 -3.78 7.24 -10.01
C MET A 80 -4.13 8.25 -8.92
N GLN A 81 -4.76 7.83 -7.82
CA GLN A 81 -5.11 8.72 -6.71
C GLN A 81 -3.88 9.30 -6.01
N ILE A 82 -2.85 8.48 -5.73
CA ILE A 82 -1.59 8.98 -5.16
C ILE A 82 -0.93 9.97 -6.10
N SER A 83 -0.91 9.72 -7.41
CA SER A 83 -0.30 10.62 -8.37
C SER A 83 -0.98 11.99 -8.38
N VAL A 84 -2.32 12.02 -8.38
CA VAL A 84 -3.11 13.25 -8.28
C VAL A 84 -2.83 13.97 -6.96
N PHE A 85 -2.86 13.24 -5.83
CA PHE A 85 -2.55 13.80 -4.52
C PHE A 85 -1.15 14.42 -4.49
N LEU A 86 -0.16 13.73 -5.05
CA LEU A 86 1.23 14.14 -5.08
C LEU A 86 1.43 15.38 -6.00
N ILE A 87 0.71 15.46 -7.12
CA ILE A 87 0.66 16.66 -7.96
C ILE A 87 0.06 17.84 -7.20
N VAL A 88 -1.12 17.67 -6.58
CA VAL A 88 -1.78 18.72 -5.80
C VAL A 88 -0.88 19.18 -4.65
N PHE A 89 -0.23 18.24 -3.98
CA PHE A 89 0.72 18.50 -2.91
C PHE A 89 1.93 19.30 -3.41
N PHE A 90 2.54 18.92 -4.54
CA PHE A 90 3.67 19.66 -5.11
C PHE A 90 3.28 21.06 -5.58
N VAL A 91 2.12 21.22 -6.23
CA VAL A 91 1.62 22.53 -6.63
C VAL A 91 1.36 23.39 -5.39
N GLY A 92 0.76 22.83 -4.34
CA GLY A 92 0.58 23.50 -3.07
C GLY A 92 1.92 23.92 -2.43
N LEU A 93 2.94 23.07 -2.51
CA LEU A 93 4.28 23.36 -1.99
C LEU A 93 4.97 24.47 -2.81
N LEU A 94 4.85 24.44 -4.13
CA LEU A 94 5.35 25.51 -5.01
C LEU A 94 4.68 26.85 -4.71
N LEU A 95 3.35 26.87 -4.56
CA LEU A 95 2.62 28.08 -4.17
C LEU A 95 3.04 28.57 -2.78
N ALA A 96 3.18 27.66 -1.81
CA ALA A 96 3.69 28.00 -0.48
C ALA A 96 5.12 28.56 -0.53
N SER A 97 5.96 28.09 -1.45
CA SER A 97 7.33 28.59 -1.64
C SER A 97 7.39 30.04 -2.10
N LEU A 98 6.32 30.57 -2.71
CA LEU A 98 6.23 31.98 -3.07
C LEU A 98 6.00 32.88 -1.85
N PHE A 99 5.30 32.37 -0.82
CA PHE A 99 5.01 33.10 0.41
C PHE A 99 6.02 32.83 1.53
N TYR A 100 6.71 31.69 1.49
CA TYR A 100 7.68 31.25 2.48
C TYR A 100 9.04 30.97 1.82
N PRO A 101 9.96 31.95 1.80
CA PRO A 101 11.29 31.81 1.18
C PRO A 101 12.15 30.69 1.79
N ASN A 102 11.91 30.38 3.06
CA ASN A 102 12.65 29.36 3.82
C ASN A 102 11.84 28.06 3.98
N ILE A 103 11.21 27.58 2.89
CA ILE A 103 10.37 26.37 2.96
C ILE A 103 11.17 25.15 3.44
N ASN A 104 12.46 25.08 3.14
CA ASN A 104 13.35 23.99 3.56
C ASN A 104 13.48 23.88 5.08
N GLU A 105 13.39 24.98 5.82
CA GLU A 105 13.44 24.98 7.29
C GLU A 105 12.06 24.85 7.93
N TRP A 106 11.03 25.33 7.24
CA TRP A 106 9.64 25.31 7.71
C TRP A 106 9.00 23.92 7.53
N LEU A 107 9.23 23.26 6.40
CA LEU A 107 8.71 21.93 6.08
C LEU A 107 9.02 20.91 7.19
N PRO A 108 10.27 20.70 7.63
CA PRO A 108 10.55 19.75 8.70
C PRO A 108 9.91 20.14 10.03
N LYS A 109 9.77 21.43 10.36
CA LYS A 109 9.08 21.88 11.60
C LYS A 109 7.58 21.54 11.57
N VAL A 110 6.94 21.71 10.42
CA VAL A 110 5.51 21.37 10.26
C VAL A 110 5.30 19.87 10.21
N PHE A 111 6.13 19.13 9.45
CA PHE A 111 6.00 17.66 9.31
C PHE A 111 6.38 16.88 10.57
N THR A 112 7.23 17.45 11.44
CA THR A 112 7.54 16.84 12.75
C THR A 112 6.49 17.14 13.82
N THR A 113 5.56 18.06 13.56
CA THR A 113 4.49 18.36 14.51
C THR A 113 3.52 17.17 14.59
N ARG A 114 3.24 16.71 15.81
CA ARG A 114 2.39 15.52 16.09
C ARG A 114 1.05 15.58 15.37
N SER A 115 0.44 16.77 15.30
CA SER A 115 -0.83 17.00 14.60
C SER A 115 -0.71 16.75 13.10
N MET A 116 0.41 17.13 12.47
CA MET A 116 0.62 16.93 11.03
C MET A 116 0.81 15.46 10.67
N LEU A 117 1.52 14.70 11.52
CA LEU A 117 1.69 13.25 11.33
C LEU A 117 0.32 12.54 11.37
N LEU A 118 -0.53 12.90 12.35
CA LEU A 118 -1.88 12.36 12.47
C LEU A 118 -2.74 12.73 11.24
N ILE A 119 -2.67 13.99 10.78
CA ILE A 119 -3.35 14.44 9.56
C ILE A 119 -2.89 13.65 8.34
N MET A 120 -1.57 13.40 8.17
CA MET A 120 -1.07 12.60 7.06
C MET A 120 -1.57 11.14 7.11
N VAL A 121 -1.63 10.55 8.30
CA VAL A 121 -2.20 9.19 8.47
C VAL A 121 -3.68 9.18 8.10
N VAL A 122 -4.46 10.19 8.53
CA VAL A 122 -5.87 10.31 8.18
C VAL A 122 -6.06 10.48 6.67
N ILE A 123 -5.26 11.33 6.03
CA ILE A 123 -5.29 11.51 4.57
C ILE A 123 -4.95 10.19 3.86
N ALA A 124 -3.92 9.48 4.31
CA ALA A 124 -3.56 8.17 3.76
C ALA A 124 -4.71 7.17 3.88
N ILE A 125 -5.40 7.13 5.03
CA ILE A 125 -6.58 6.28 5.25
C ILE A 125 -7.74 6.69 4.33
N VAL A 126 -8.02 7.98 4.19
CA VAL A 126 -9.09 8.50 3.31
C VAL A 126 -8.81 8.14 1.86
N VAL A 127 -7.58 8.36 1.38
CA VAL A 127 -7.15 7.98 0.03
C VAL A 127 -7.29 6.46 -0.15
N PHE A 128 -6.82 5.68 0.82
CA PHE A 128 -6.94 4.23 0.82
C PHE A 128 -8.39 3.74 0.73
N ILE A 129 -9.31 4.33 1.49
CA ILE A 129 -10.74 4.01 1.43
C ILE A 129 -11.31 4.43 0.06
N SER A 130 -11.01 5.65 -0.39
CA SER A 130 -11.52 6.20 -1.65
C SER A 130 -11.00 5.48 -2.90
N SER A 131 -9.88 4.76 -2.79
CA SER A 131 -9.31 3.94 -3.87
C SER A 131 -10.13 2.69 -4.18
N GLY A 132 -11.12 2.38 -3.33
CA GLY A 132 -11.90 1.16 -3.47
C GLY A 132 -11.13 -0.09 -3.03
N LEU A 133 -9.89 0.01 -2.52
CA LEU A 133 -9.17 -1.12 -1.92
C LEU A 133 -9.94 -1.72 -0.74
N VAL A 134 -10.58 -0.88 0.07
CA VAL A 134 -11.44 -1.36 1.16
C VAL A 134 -12.68 -2.07 0.61
N GLY A 135 -13.25 -1.59 -0.50
CA GLY A 135 -14.34 -2.26 -1.20
C GLY A 135 -13.91 -3.62 -1.77
N ALA A 136 -12.73 -3.72 -2.39
CA ALA A 136 -12.16 -4.98 -2.85
C ALA A 136 -12.08 -6.02 -1.73
N LEU A 137 -11.68 -5.57 -0.54
CA LEU A 137 -11.47 -6.40 0.63
C LEU A 137 -12.76 -6.73 1.40
N THR A 138 -13.76 -5.84 1.38
CA THR A 138 -15.00 -5.97 2.17
C THR A 138 -16.21 -6.45 1.37
N LEU A 139 -16.28 -6.17 0.07
CA LEU A 139 -17.41 -6.56 -0.78
C LEU A 139 -17.42 -8.08 -1.05
N GLU A 140 -16.27 -8.76 -0.98
CA GLU A 140 -16.19 -10.23 -0.92
C GLU A 140 -16.61 -10.81 0.44
N LEU A 141 -16.62 -10.01 1.52
CA LEU A 141 -17.01 -10.45 2.86
C LEU A 141 -18.50 -10.28 3.17
N THR A 142 -19.17 -9.31 2.51
CA THR A 142 -20.56 -8.90 2.82
C THR A 142 -21.53 -8.93 1.62
N GLY A 143 -21.04 -9.11 0.40
CA GLY A 143 -21.89 -9.21 -0.79
C GLY A 143 -22.56 -10.59 -0.91
N PRO A 144 -23.82 -10.69 -1.37
CA PRO A 144 -24.44 -11.98 -1.65
C PRO A 144 -23.62 -12.70 -2.74
N SER A 145 -23.23 -13.94 -2.46
CA SER A 145 -22.50 -14.80 -3.39
C SER A 145 -23.24 -14.82 -4.72
N LYS A 146 -22.66 -14.21 -5.77
CA LYS A 146 -23.22 -14.34 -7.11
C LYS A 146 -23.20 -15.83 -7.47
N PRO A 147 -24.35 -16.46 -7.75
CA PRO A 147 -24.39 -17.89 -8.03
C PRO A 147 -23.57 -18.18 -9.28
N GLY A 148 -22.60 -19.09 -9.15
CA GLY A 148 -21.77 -19.57 -10.27
C GLY A 148 -20.33 -19.06 -10.35
N LYS A 149 -19.83 -18.26 -9.40
CA LYS A 149 -18.38 -17.98 -9.28
C LYS A 149 -17.77 -18.75 -8.09
N PRO A 150 -16.58 -19.36 -8.25
CA PRO A 150 -15.88 -19.98 -7.14
C PRO A 150 -15.64 -18.91 -6.07
N THR A 151 -16.31 -19.06 -4.94
CA THR A 151 -16.14 -18.18 -3.79
C THR A 151 -14.77 -18.48 -3.18
N THR A 152 -13.91 -17.47 -3.13
CA THR A 152 -12.65 -17.50 -2.37
C THR A 152 -12.95 -18.01 -0.95
N PRO A 153 -12.12 -18.93 -0.38
CA PRO A 153 -12.26 -19.34 1.01
C PRO A 153 -12.27 -18.11 1.93
N ARG A 154 -13.40 -17.89 2.60
CA ARG A 154 -13.66 -16.73 3.47
C ARG A 154 -12.55 -16.52 4.51
N ASP A 155 -11.93 -17.61 4.94
CA ASP A 155 -10.85 -17.64 5.93
C ASP A 155 -9.58 -16.91 5.44
N ILE A 156 -9.26 -17.02 4.15
CA ILE A 156 -8.09 -16.35 3.56
C ILE A 156 -8.33 -14.84 3.48
N THR A 157 -9.53 -14.43 3.08
CA THR A 157 -9.92 -13.01 3.01
C THR A 157 -9.92 -12.37 4.40
N ILE A 158 -10.47 -13.06 5.41
CA ILE A 158 -10.44 -12.60 6.82
C ILE A 158 -8.99 -12.46 7.31
N LEU A 159 -8.11 -13.40 6.97
CA LEU A 159 -6.71 -13.38 7.38
C LEU A 159 -5.96 -12.20 6.73
N VAL A 160 -6.16 -11.93 5.44
CA VAL A 160 -5.52 -10.81 4.74
C VAL A 160 -6.02 -9.46 5.27
N VAL A 161 -7.32 -9.31 5.48
CA VAL A 161 -7.91 -8.09 6.06
C VAL A 161 -7.45 -7.89 7.51
N GLY A 162 -7.38 -8.97 8.28
CA GLY A 162 -6.86 -8.96 9.66
C GLY A 162 -5.41 -8.49 9.72
N ILE A 163 -4.54 -9.01 8.85
CA ILE A 163 -3.14 -8.56 8.76
C ILE A 163 -3.06 -7.08 8.36
N PHE A 164 -3.84 -6.63 7.39
CA PHE A 164 -3.82 -5.24 6.94
C PHE A 164 -4.28 -4.28 8.04
N LEU A 165 -5.40 -4.58 8.70
CA LEU A 165 -5.89 -3.81 9.84
C LEU A 165 -4.89 -3.84 11.00
N PHE A 166 -4.25 -4.98 11.25
CA PHE A 166 -3.23 -5.11 12.28
C PHE A 166 -2.00 -4.25 11.98
N VAL A 167 -1.52 -4.20 10.73
CA VAL A 167 -0.41 -3.31 10.32
C VAL A 167 -0.80 -1.85 10.48
N VAL A 168 -1.99 -1.44 10.04
CA VAL A 168 -2.50 -0.08 10.25
C VAL A 168 -2.60 0.23 11.74
N PHE A 169 -3.09 -0.71 12.54
CA PHE A 169 -3.20 -0.56 13.99
C PHE A 169 -1.83 -0.45 14.65
N ILE A 170 -0.81 -1.20 14.21
CA ILE A 170 0.57 -1.06 14.69
C ILE A 170 1.15 0.31 14.32
N ILE A 171 0.88 0.80 13.11
CA ILE A 171 1.34 2.13 12.68
C ILE A 171 0.69 3.20 13.56
N ILE A 172 -0.62 3.09 13.81
CA ILE A 172 -1.35 3.99 14.70
C ILE A 172 -0.82 3.88 16.14
N ALA A 173 -0.74 2.67 16.70
CA ALA A 173 -0.25 2.42 18.06
C ALA A 173 1.21 2.86 18.26
N GLY A 174 2.05 2.70 17.24
CA GLY A 174 3.43 3.18 17.24
C GLY A 174 3.55 4.70 17.06
N SER A 175 2.55 5.35 16.46
CA SER A 175 2.47 6.80 16.32
C SER A 175 1.92 7.50 17.57
N ILE A 176 1.23 6.78 18.45
CA ILE A 176 0.79 7.27 19.75
C ILE A 176 2.02 7.26 20.66
N PRO A 177 2.52 8.42 21.15
CA PRO A 177 3.62 8.42 22.10
C PRO A 177 3.18 7.66 23.35
N ARG A 178 4.02 6.75 23.85
CA ARG A 178 3.91 6.24 25.22
C ARG A 178 3.81 7.47 26.13
N MET A 179 2.59 7.75 26.60
CA MET A 179 2.36 8.69 27.68
C MET A 179 2.79 8.00 28.98
N THR A 180 4.07 7.64 29.07
CA THR A 180 4.70 7.30 30.35
C THR A 180 5.12 8.62 30.97
N LYS A 181 4.35 9.01 32.00
CA LYS A 181 4.78 9.96 33.03
C LYS A 181 6.06 9.47 33.69
#